data_AF-A0A7V2T7Q2-F1
#
_entry.id   AF-A0A7V2T7Q2-F1
#
_cell.length_a   1.000
_cell.length_b   1.000
_cell.length_c   1.000
_cell.angle_alpha   90.00
_cell.angle_beta   90.00
_cell.angle_gamma   90.00
#
_symmetry.space_group_name_H-M   'P 1'
#
loop_
_entity.id
_entity.type
_entity.pdbx_description
1 polymer ?
#
loop_
_entity_poly.entity_id
_entity_poly.type
_entity_poly.pdbx_seq_one_letter_code
_entity_poly.pdbx_strand_id
1 'polypeptide(L)'
;APAPPTILERVARIEEVCAEFGIPLAAAALQFPLGHPQVAAVVPGARHPEEVRRNRELFATPIPAAFWQKLRERGLLREDAPVPA
;
A
#
# COMPACT_ATOMS: atom_id res chain seq x y z
N ALA A 1 -11.75 -20.65 2.68
CA ALA A 1 -10.64 -21.31 1.96
C ALA A 1 -9.46 -20.34 1.89
N PRO A 2 -8.19 -20.81 1.89
CA PRO A 2 -7.03 -19.92 1.73
C PRO A 2 -7.04 -19.24 0.34
N ALA A 3 -6.29 -18.13 0.22
CA ALA A 3 -6.12 -17.45 -1.06
C ALA A 3 -5.33 -18.34 -2.05
N PRO A 4 -5.51 -18.17 -3.38
CA PRO A 4 -4.75 -18.92 -4.38
C PRO A 4 -3.23 -18.71 -4.23
N PRO A 5 -2.39 -19.72 -4.56
CA PRO A 5 -0.93 -19.61 -4.43
C PRO A 5 -0.32 -18.40 -5.14
N THR A 6 -0.83 -18.07 -6.34
CA THR A 6 -0.37 -16.92 -7.12
C THR A 6 -0.60 -15.58 -6.41
N ILE A 7 -1.65 -15.48 -5.59
CA ILE A 7 -1.93 -14.28 -4.78
C ILE A 7 -0.97 -14.23 -3.59
N LEU A 8 -0.74 -15.37 -2.92
CA LEU A 8 0.20 -15.45 -1.80
C LEU A 8 1.63 -15.08 -2.22
N GLU A 9 2.09 -15.60 -3.36
CA GLU A 9 3.39 -15.25 -3.95
C GLU A 9 3.47 -13.76 -4.28
N ARG A 10 2.41 -13.18 -4.84
CA ARG A 10 2.37 -11.74 -5.13
C ARG A 10 2.44 -10.89 -3.85
N VAL A 11 1.73 -11.29 -2.80
CA VAL A 11 1.76 -10.60 -1.51
C VAL A 11 3.17 -10.65 -0.92
N ALA A 12 3.81 -11.83 -0.88
CA ALA A 12 5.17 -11.99 -0.36
C ALA A 12 6.17 -11.06 -1.07
N ARG A 13 6.09 -10.95 -2.41
CA ARG A 13 6.94 -10.05 -3.19
C ARG A 13 6.71 -8.56 -2.89
N ILE A 14 5.47 -8.17 -2.55
CA ILE A 14 5.16 -6.80 -2.12
C ILE A 14 5.71 -6.56 -0.71
N GLU A 15 5.59 -7.54 0.18
CA GLU A 15 6.13 -7.49 1.55
C GLU A 15 7.65 -7.35 1.56
N GLU A 16 8.37 -7.98 0.64
CA GLU A 16 9.82 -7.79 0.46
C GLU A 16 10.17 -6.32 0.20
N VAL A 17 9.46 -5.65 -0.72
CA VAL A 17 9.69 -4.22 -1.00
C VAL A 17 9.30 -3.36 0.20
N CYS A 18 8.23 -3.72 0.89
CA CYS A 18 7.82 -3.06 2.14
C CYS A 18 8.93 -3.14 3.19
N ALA A 19 9.53 -4.32 3.38
CA ALA A 19 10.63 -4.53 4.32
C ALA A 19 11.90 -3.75 3.92
N GLU A 20 12.25 -3.72 2.64
CA GLU A 20 13.41 -2.96 2.12
C GLU A 20 13.34 -1.45 2.45
N PHE A 21 12.13 -0.88 2.46
CA PHE A 21 11.90 0.53 2.73
C PHE A 21 11.42 0.81 4.16
N GLY A 22 11.20 -0.23 4.99
CA GLY A 22 10.62 -0.09 6.33
C GLY A 22 9.18 0.44 6.33
N ILE A 23 8.42 0.21 5.26
CA ILE A 23 7.05 0.72 5.10
C ILE A 23 6.06 -0.39 5.47
N PRO A 24 5.12 -0.16 6.40
CA PRO A 24 4.05 -1.12 6.65
C PRO A 24 3.18 -1.31 5.39
N LEU A 25 2.92 -2.56 5.00
CA LEU A 25 2.06 -2.87 3.84
C LEU A 25 0.70 -2.16 3.91
N ALA A 26 0.11 -2.10 5.10
CA ALA A 26 -1.17 -1.41 5.31
C ALA A 26 -1.09 0.10 5.06
N ALA A 27 0.05 0.75 5.33
CA ALA A 27 0.26 2.17 5.02
C ALA A 27 0.32 2.38 3.50
N ALA A 28 1.09 1.56 2.79
CA ALA A 28 1.15 1.59 1.33
C ALA A 28 -0.23 1.32 0.70
N ALA A 29 -0.96 0.32 1.17
CA ALA A 29 -2.29 0.01 0.69
C ALA A 29 -3.30 1.15 0.92
N LEU A 30 -3.20 1.83 2.07
CA LEU A 30 -4.09 2.94 2.42
C LEU A 30 -3.83 4.19 1.54
N GLN A 31 -2.56 4.47 1.24
CA GLN A 31 -2.16 5.66 0.51
C GLN A 31 -2.20 5.47 -1.02
N PHE A 32 -1.93 4.27 -1.54
CA PHE A 32 -1.80 4.02 -2.99
C PHE A 32 -2.98 4.54 -3.83
N PRO A 33 -4.26 4.29 -3.50
CA PRO A 33 -5.37 4.74 -4.34
C PRO A 33 -5.44 6.27 -4.48
N LEU A 34 -4.94 7.01 -3.49
CA LEU A 34 -4.94 8.48 -3.50
C LEU A 34 -3.92 9.08 -4.50
N GLY A 35 -3.07 8.25 -5.10
CA GLY A 35 -2.24 8.66 -6.23
C GLY A 35 -3.03 8.95 -7.50
N HIS A 36 -4.25 8.45 -7.61
CA HIS A 36 -5.07 8.64 -8.82
C HIS A 36 -5.96 9.89 -8.70
N PRO A 37 -5.97 10.81 -9.69
CA PRO A 37 -6.67 12.09 -9.60
C PRO A 37 -8.20 11.98 -9.46
N GLN A 38 -8.79 10.84 -9.82
CA GLN A 38 -10.23 10.57 -9.66
C GLN A 38 -10.61 10.03 -8.28
N VAL A 39 -9.65 9.71 -7.42
CA VAL A 39 -9.92 9.17 -6.07
C VAL A 39 -9.97 10.33 -5.08
N ALA A 40 -11.18 10.69 -4.64
CA ALA A 40 -11.36 11.78 -3.68
C ALA A 40 -10.99 11.38 -2.24
N ALA A 41 -11.21 10.11 -1.87
CA ALA A 41 -10.95 9.61 -0.52
C ALA A 41 -10.82 8.08 -0.50
N VAL A 42 -10.15 7.56 0.54
CA VAL A 42 -10.12 6.14 0.90
C VAL A 42 -10.77 5.98 2.27
N VAL A 43 -11.73 5.07 2.40
CA VAL A 43 -12.47 4.82 3.65
C VAL A 43 -11.98 3.50 4.27
N PRO A 44 -11.04 3.53 5.22
CA PRO A 44 -10.63 2.32 5.92
C PRO A 44 -11.69 1.88 6.93
N GLY A 45 -11.75 0.57 7.20
CA GLY A 45 -12.61 0.03 8.26
C GLY A 45 -12.10 0.44 9.65
N ALA A 46 -13.02 0.76 10.56
CA ALA A 46 -12.75 1.00 11.97
C ALA A 46 -13.99 0.66 12.81
N ARG A 47 -14.01 -0.55 13.36
CA ARG A 47 -15.02 -1.06 14.31
C ARG A 47 -14.76 -0.56 15.73
N HIS A 48 -13.50 -0.34 16.09
CA HIS A 48 -13.10 0.13 17.43
C HIS A 48 -12.34 1.48 17.35
N PRO A 49 -12.41 2.33 18.38
CA PRO A 49 -11.69 3.61 18.39
C PRO A 49 -10.18 3.50 18.15
N GLU A 50 -9.57 2.40 18.58
CA GLU A 50 -8.15 2.09 18.41
C GLU A 50 -7.80 1.93 16.93
N GLU A 51 -8.72 1.38 16.12
CA GLU A 51 -8.52 1.22 14.69
C GLU A 51 -8.55 2.57 13.96
N VAL A 52 -9.35 3.54 14.45
CA VAL A 52 -9.31 4.92 13.92
C VAL A 52 -7.93 5.54 14.15
N ARG A 53 -7.37 5.38 15.36
CA ARG A 53 -6.03 5.90 15.69
C ARG A 53 -4.95 5.23 14.85
N ARG A 54 -5.00 3.89 14.74
CA ARG A 54 -4.08 3.11 13.91
C ARG A 54 -4.16 3.49 12.44
N ASN A 55 -5.36 3.66 11.88
CA ASN A 55 -5.53 4.08 10.48
C ASN A 55 -4.91 5.45 10.24
N ARG A 56 -5.08 6.39 11.19
CA ARG A 56 -4.44 7.72 11.11
C ARG A 56 -2.91 7.63 11.15
N GLU A 57 -2.35 6.78 12.00
CA GLU A 57 -0.90 6.56 12.08
C GLU A 57 -0.33 5.93 10.80
N LEU A 58 -1.01 4.93 10.24
CA LEU A 58 -0.65 4.34 8.95
C LEU A 58 -0.74 5.37 7.81
N PHE A 59 -1.78 6.21 7.83
CA PHE A 59 -1.95 7.26 6.84
C PHE A 59 -0.84 8.31 6.89
N ALA A 60 -0.33 8.61 8.09
CA ALA A 60 0.74 9.57 8.29
C ALA A 60 2.16 9.01 8.04
N THR A 61 2.28 7.72 7.70
CA THR A 61 3.58 7.11 7.39
C THR A 61 4.17 7.77 6.13
N PRO A 62 5.37 8.38 6.20
CA PRO A 62 6.02 8.92 5.00
C PRO A 62 6.42 7.79 4.06
N ILE A 63 5.97 7.84 2.80
CA ILE A 63 6.34 6.85 1.78
C ILE A 63 7.12 7.56 0.67
N PRO A 64 8.43 7.27 0.49
CA PRO A 64 9.22 7.94 -0.52
C PRO A 64 8.81 7.52 -1.93
N ALA A 65 8.88 8.43 -2.91
CA ALA A 65 8.60 8.12 -4.31
C ALA A 65 9.36 6.89 -4.85
N ALA A 66 10.59 6.66 -4.36
CA ALA A 66 11.41 5.51 -4.71
C ALA A 66 10.77 4.16 -4.36
N PHE A 67 9.95 4.08 -3.30
CA PHE A 67 9.20 2.87 -2.94
C PHE A 67 8.21 2.49 -4.05
N TRP A 68 7.46 3.46 -4.55
CA TRP A 68 6.49 3.25 -5.63
C TRP A 68 7.16 2.86 -6.94
N GLN A 69 8.29 3.50 -7.27
CA GLN A 69 9.09 3.12 -8.44
C GLN A 69 9.59 1.68 -8.32
N LYS A 70 10.06 1.26 -7.14
CA LYS A 70 10.53 -0.11 -6.93
C LYS A 70 9.44 -1.15 -7.16
N LEU A 71 8.22 -0.87 -6.72
CA LEU A 71 7.08 -1.76 -6.98
C LEU A 71 6.78 -1.87 -8.49
N ARG A 72 6.89 -0.77 -9.26
CA ARG A 72 6.73 -0.81 -10.73
C ARG A 72 7.85 -1.61 -11.39
N GLU A 73 9.11 -1.35 -11.03
CA GLU A 73 10.29 -2.06 -11.54
C GLU A 73 10.17 -3.59 -11.35
N ARG A 74 9.59 -4.03 -10.22
CA ARG A 74 9.37 -5.45 -9.94
C ARG A 74 8.11 -6.04 -10.61
N GLY A 75 7.36 -5.25 -11.40
CA GLY A 75 6.08 -5.66 -11.99
C GLY A 75 4.98 -5.91 -10.95
N LEU A 76 5.11 -5.33 -9.76
CA LEU A 76 4.14 -5.43 -8.66
C LEU A 76 3.09 -4.30 -8.73
N LEU A 77 3.37 -3.24 -9.49
CA LEU A 77 2.39 -2.27 -9.96
C LEU A 77 2.38 -2.25 -11.49
N ARG A 78 1.24 -1.87 -12.07
CA ARG A 78 1.16 -1.58 -13.51
C ARG A 78 2.02 -0.35 -13.80
N GLU A 79 2.69 -0.33 -14.95
CA GLU A 79 3.67 0.71 -15.30
C GLU A 79 3.07 2.13 -15.31
N ASP A 80 1.84 2.25 -15.78
CA ASP A 80 1.05 3.48 -15.89
C ASP A 80 0.19 3.77 -14.64
N ALA A 81 0.29 2.97 -13.57
CA ALA A 81 -0.50 3.21 -12.36
C ALA A 81 -0.07 4.53 -11.70
N PRO A 82 -0.96 5.53 -11.53
CA PRO A 82 -0.64 6.73 -10.75
C PRO A 82 -0.31 6.36 -9.30
N VAL A 83 0.67 7.05 -8.71
CA VAL A 83 1.15 6.79 -7.35
C VAL A 83 1.20 8.10 -6.57
N PRO A 84 1.04 8.08 -5.24
CA PRO A 84 1.24 9.25 -4.40
C PRO A 84 2.63 9.86 -4.58
N ALA A 85 2.71 11.20 -4.46
CA ALA A 85 3.96 11.95 -4.51
C ALA A 85 4.81 11.76 -3.24
#